data_AF-A0A1H9WD90-F1
#
_entry.id   AF-A0A1H9WD90-F1
#
_cell.length_a   1.000
_cell.length_b   1.000
_cell.length_c   1.000
_cell.angle_alpha   90.00
_cell.angle_beta   90.00
_cell.angle_gamma   90.00
#
_symmetry.space_group_name_H-M   'P 1'
#
loop_
_entity.id
_entity.type
_entity.pdbx_description
1 polymer ?
#
loop_
_entity_poly.entity_id
_entity_poly.type
_entity_poly.pdbx_seq_one_letter_code
_entity_poly.pdbx_strand_id
1 'polypeptide(L)'
;YDHMGRKIATFENINSQGEVALSHLEYNEIGQLRSKHLHNDTQHTALAYNEQGWLKSSVSNEFSINLKYNEGTYPQYNGNIAGQDYVNGIANSFSYQYDGLERLFKAIAGNSLGEELSYDVMGNIKTLTREGFGTINYPNYTGNKLDNVSGYINSAYTYDANGNQKSDTGKGISNIEYNQLNLPIQITGPNVTFTYDASGAKLRKQSISGIVDYIDGVHYKTDGTIDFIQTEAGVARRTGSDYSYEYNLSDHLGNVRATFYINPTTQQLEVIQRDDYYAFGLRKMNSPNANTNKYLYNGKELQEELGQYDYGARFYDPVVGRWNVVDPFSEQMRRHSPYNYAFNNPLRFIDPDGMGPESVHLDKYGTVLKNVDDGDKGVYVHEKAKTEADIDKTYSAKNTGAGGEKIGELGGNISMDKVYSNLLDKNIKTAEGIWSPWTFKNLVKNHGDWDYKNNKDHIIGLGNDGKTTFSFEGKTMESQDFGNHHYGAVGKAYGLPSETLLIQAGKAQIAAGTSLPQWQKYRTTTTSTPYGGSNTSTYMLPPYGDDPRDQKWIKSGFNYYDKKY
;
A
#
# COMPACT_ATOMS: atom_id res chain seq x y z
N TYR A 1 23.02 0.14 -12.08
CA TYR A 1 22.74 -0.57 -10.81
C TYR A 1 24.05 -1.07 -10.22
N ASP A 2 24.13 -1.25 -8.91
CA ASP A 2 25.31 -1.86 -8.26
C ASP A 2 25.26 -3.40 -8.32
N HIS A 3 26.27 -4.05 -7.73
CA HIS A 3 26.38 -5.51 -7.68
C HIS A 3 25.25 -6.20 -6.89
N MET A 4 24.51 -5.46 -6.05
CA MET A 4 23.34 -5.95 -5.31
C MET A 4 22.02 -5.70 -6.05
N GLY A 5 22.05 -5.05 -7.21
CA GLY A 5 20.85 -4.71 -7.99
C GLY A 5 20.14 -3.46 -7.48
N ARG A 6 20.80 -2.62 -6.67
CA ARG A 6 20.26 -1.32 -6.26
C ARG A 6 20.53 -0.27 -7.35
N LYS A 7 19.57 0.61 -7.62
CA LYS A 7 19.72 1.65 -8.66
C LYS A 7 20.76 2.66 -8.20
N ILE A 8 21.86 2.82 -8.93
CA ILE A 8 22.93 3.79 -8.60
C ILE A 8 22.86 5.07 -9.42
N ALA A 9 22.16 5.03 -10.54
CA ALA A 9 22.16 6.10 -11.50
C ALA A 9 20.96 5.98 -12.45
N THR A 10 20.43 7.12 -12.85
CA THR A 10 19.51 7.24 -13.98
C THR A 10 20.02 8.32 -14.92
N PHE A 11 20.11 7.98 -16.20
CA PHE A 11 20.53 8.86 -17.25
C PHE A 11 19.38 9.12 -18.22
N GLU A 12 19.30 10.32 -18.75
CA GLU A 12 18.30 10.69 -19.75
C GLU A 12 18.95 11.50 -20.88
N ASN A 13 18.51 11.24 -22.12
CA ASN A 13 18.95 11.97 -23.30
C ASN A 13 17.72 12.29 -24.15
N ILE A 14 17.48 13.58 -24.39
CA ILE A 14 16.37 14.05 -25.22
C ILE A 14 16.93 14.62 -26.51
N ASN A 15 16.44 14.10 -27.64
CA ASN A 15 16.86 14.46 -28.99
C ASN A 15 18.39 14.35 -29.18
N SER A 16 19.07 15.48 -29.36
CA SER A 16 20.52 15.57 -29.55
C SER A 16 21.18 16.48 -28.50
N GLN A 17 20.52 16.71 -27.36
CA GLN A 17 21.02 17.58 -26.28
C GLN A 17 22.12 16.92 -25.43
N GLY A 18 22.35 15.62 -25.62
CA GLY A 18 23.33 14.87 -24.85
C GLY A 18 22.72 14.23 -23.61
N GLU A 19 23.47 13.29 -23.03
CA GLU A 19 23.04 12.55 -21.85
C GLU A 19 23.27 13.37 -20.57
N VAL A 20 22.28 13.34 -19.69
CA VAL A 20 22.31 13.95 -18.36
C VAL A 20 22.06 12.86 -17.32
N ALA A 21 22.91 12.79 -16.30
CA ALA A 21 22.62 12.03 -15.09
C ALA A 21 21.54 12.75 -14.30
N LEU A 22 20.30 12.28 -14.40
CA LEU A 22 19.19 12.81 -13.63
C LEU A 22 19.41 12.60 -12.13
N SER A 23 19.85 11.39 -11.76
CA SER A 23 20.24 11.09 -10.40
C SER A 23 21.42 10.13 -10.32
N HIS A 24 22.22 10.28 -9.28
CA HIS A 24 23.12 9.26 -8.76
C HIS A 24 22.79 8.97 -7.29
N LEU A 25 22.81 7.69 -6.91
CA LEU A 25 22.37 7.21 -5.61
C LEU A 25 23.47 6.39 -4.95
N GLU A 26 23.76 6.70 -3.70
CA GLU A 26 24.73 5.98 -2.88
C GLU A 26 24.03 5.38 -1.66
N TYR A 27 24.39 4.14 -1.33
CA TYR A 27 23.78 3.39 -0.25
C TYR A 27 24.78 3.05 0.84
N ASN A 28 24.30 2.93 2.08
CA ASN A 28 25.09 2.40 3.18
C ASN A 28 25.21 0.86 3.11
N GLU A 29 25.93 0.30 4.09
CA GLU A 29 26.28 -1.12 4.19
C GLU A 29 25.06 -2.03 4.36
N ILE A 30 23.92 -1.49 4.83
CA ILE A 30 22.68 -2.24 5.07
C ILE A 30 21.58 -1.96 4.04
N GLY A 31 21.87 -1.27 2.95
CA GLY A 31 20.90 -1.09 1.86
C GLY A 31 20.17 0.24 1.83
N GLN A 32 20.35 1.11 2.82
CA GLN A 32 19.61 2.38 2.90
C GLN A 32 20.28 3.47 2.06
N LEU A 33 19.48 4.33 1.44
CA LEU A 33 19.97 5.45 0.64
C LEU A 33 20.67 6.47 1.53
N ARG A 34 21.98 6.65 1.38
CA ARG A 34 22.78 7.59 2.18
C ARG A 34 23.01 8.92 1.47
N SER A 35 23.12 8.90 0.15
CA SER A 35 23.32 10.10 -0.66
C SER A 35 22.49 10.04 -1.93
N LYS A 36 21.93 11.17 -2.32
CA LYS A 36 21.29 11.39 -3.61
C LYS A 36 21.88 12.64 -4.25
N HIS A 37 22.40 12.47 -5.45
CA HIS A 37 22.89 13.53 -6.28
C HIS A 37 21.94 13.75 -7.46
N LEU A 38 21.78 15.00 -7.90
CA LEU A 38 20.93 15.37 -9.02
C LEU A 38 21.70 16.25 -10.01
N HIS A 39 21.35 16.12 -11.29
CA HIS A 39 21.93 16.86 -12.41
C HIS A 39 23.46 16.76 -12.48
N ASN A 40 24.00 15.64 -12.97
CA ASN A 40 25.44 15.43 -13.11
C ASN A 40 26.21 15.78 -11.81
N ASP A 41 25.65 15.39 -10.67
CA ASP A 41 26.17 15.62 -9.32
C ASP A 41 26.27 17.08 -8.85
N THR A 42 25.59 18.01 -9.54
CA THR A 42 25.60 19.44 -9.20
C THR A 42 24.86 19.73 -7.89
N GLN A 43 23.77 19.00 -7.63
CA GLN A 43 23.03 19.07 -6.38
C GLN A 43 23.24 17.79 -5.59
N HIS A 44 23.37 17.91 -4.26
CA HIS A 44 23.64 16.79 -3.37
C HIS A 44 22.77 16.85 -2.11
N THR A 45 22.16 15.72 -1.77
CA THR A 45 21.31 15.54 -0.60
C THR A 45 21.83 14.35 0.21
N ALA A 46 22.20 14.60 1.47
CA ALA A 46 22.65 13.57 2.41
C ALA A 46 21.49 13.09 3.29
N LEU A 47 21.37 11.78 3.48
CA LEU A 47 20.34 11.14 4.30
C LEU A 47 20.95 10.41 5.50
N ALA A 48 20.27 10.45 6.63
CA ALA A 48 20.63 9.70 7.83
C ALA A 48 19.41 9.06 8.47
N TYR A 49 19.62 7.96 9.20
CA TYR A 49 18.56 7.14 9.81
C TYR A 49 18.84 6.93 11.29
N ASN A 50 17.79 6.64 12.07
CA ASN A 50 17.93 6.21 13.46
C ASN A 50 18.20 4.70 13.55
N GLU A 51 18.37 4.20 14.78
CA GLU A 51 18.67 2.80 15.08
C GLU A 51 17.54 1.83 14.71
N GLN A 52 16.31 2.30 14.52
CA GLN A 52 15.16 1.53 14.01
C GLN A 52 15.04 1.58 12.48
N GLY A 53 15.95 2.27 11.80
CA GLY A 53 15.96 2.41 10.34
C GLY A 53 15.02 3.49 9.79
N TRP A 54 14.42 4.32 10.64
CA TRP A 54 13.58 5.44 10.22
C TRP A 54 14.42 6.65 9.80
N LEU A 55 13.96 7.40 8.80
CA LEU A 55 14.66 8.58 8.30
C LEU A 55 14.77 9.63 9.42
N LYS A 56 15.98 10.04 9.76
CA LYS A 56 16.26 11.08 10.77
C LYS A 56 16.56 12.43 10.13
N SER A 57 17.20 12.46 8.96
CA SER A 57 17.47 13.72 8.26
C SER A 57 17.63 13.52 6.76
N SER A 58 17.27 14.56 6.00
CA SER A 58 17.59 14.71 4.58
C SER A 58 18.05 16.15 4.38
N VAL A 59 19.31 16.35 3.98
CA VAL A 59 19.97 17.68 4.06
C VAL A 59 20.66 18.02 2.75
N SER A 60 20.26 19.15 2.16
CA SER A 60 20.99 19.88 1.12
C SER A 60 21.04 21.38 1.44
N ASN A 61 21.74 22.16 0.60
CA ASN A 61 21.79 23.62 0.73
C ASN A 61 20.44 24.28 0.40
N GLU A 62 19.69 23.69 -0.53
CA GLU A 62 18.45 24.24 -1.06
C GLU A 62 17.24 23.87 -0.20
N PHE A 63 17.27 22.70 0.43
CA PHE A 63 16.24 22.17 1.30
C PHE A 63 16.81 21.17 2.31
N SER A 64 16.41 21.27 3.57
CA SER A 64 16.81 20.29 4.60
C SER A 64 15.69 20.02 5.59
N ILE A 65 15.62 18.79 6.09
CA ILE A 65 14.75 18.32 7.17
C ILE A 65 15.55 17.52 8.20
N ASN A 66 15.13 17.65 9.46
CA ASN A 66 15.52 16.81 10.58
C ASN A 66 14.24 16.36 11.30
N LEU A 67 14.01 15.06 11.36
CA LEU A 67 12.84 14.44 11.96
C LEU A 67 13.15 13.95 13.37
N LYS A 68 12.22 14.23 14.29
CA LYS A 68 12.31 13.87 15.70
C LYS A 68 11.22 12.84 16.02
N TYR A 69 11.60 11.77 16.69
CA TYR A 69 10.69 10.67 17.08
C TYR A 69 10.55 10.61 18.61
N ASN A 70 11.42 9.84 19.27
CA ASN A 70 11.55 9.81 20.73
C ASN A 70 12.23 11.07 21.31
N GLU A 71 12.61 12.00 20.43
CA GLU A 71 13.22 13.29 20.74
C GLU A 71 12.15 14.39 20.58
N GLY A 72 12.22 15.47 21.37
CA GLY A 72 11.33 16.64 21.24
C GLY A 72 10.34 16.84 22.41
N THR A 73 9.39 17.77 22.22
CA THR A 73 8.45 18.17 23.29
C THR A 73 7.45 17.06 23.65
N TYR A 74 7.01 16.28 22.66
CA TYR A 74 6.03 15.19 22.83
C TYR A 74 6.56 13.89 22.20
N PRO A 75 7.51 13.21 22.86
CA PRO A 75 8.19 12.03 22.32
C PRO A 75 7.22 10.95 21.83
N GLN A 76 7.54 10.36 20.68
CA GLN A 76 6.81 9.25 20.05
C GLN A 76 7.72 8.03 19.92
N TYR A 77 7.21 6.85 20.30
CA TYR A 77 7.98 5.59 20.30
C TYR A 77 7.42 4.56 19.30
N ASN A 78 6.32 4.88 18.64
CA ASN A 78 5.54 3.96 17.79
C ASN A 78 5.74 4.22 16.28
N GLY A 79 6.68 5.08 15.91
CA GLY A 79 6.96 5.50 14.52
C GLY A 79 6.29 6.81 14.10
N ASN A 80 5.46 7.42 14.95
CA ASN A 80 4.99 8.79 14.69
C ASN A 80 6.12 9.80 14.83
N ILE A 81 6.05 10.88 14.07
CA ILE A 81 7.00 11.98 14.14
C ILE A 81 6.54 12.93 15.27
N ALA A 82 7.36 13.10 16.30
CA ALA A 82 7.11 14.03 17.40
C ALA A 82 7.34 15.49 17.00
N GLY A 83 8.21 15.73 16.01
CA GLY A 83 8.51 17.06 15.52
C GLY A 83 9.46 17.02 14.35
N GLN A 84 9.66 18.17 13.72
CA GLN A 84 10.66 18.33 12.67
C GLN A 84 11.26 19.73 12.69
N ASP A 85 12.52 19.85 12.32
CA ASP A 85 13.12 21.12 11.93
C ASP A 85 13.37 21.06 10.42
N TYR A 86 13.01 22.11 9.68
CA TYR A 86 13.32 22.16 8.26
C TYR A 86 13.73 23.56 7.81
N VAL A 87 14.49 23.62 6.71
CA VAL A 87 14.90 24.87 6.06
C VAL A 87 14.56 24.78 4.58
N ASN A 88 13.72 25.72 4.11
CA ASN A 88 13.35 25.86 2.69
C ASN A 88 13.49 27.34 2.29
N GLY A 89 14.73 27.83 2.23
CA GLY A 89 15.03 29.27 2.21
C GLY A 89 14.78 29.98 3.54
N ILE A 90 13.69 29.61 4.24
CA ILE A 90 13.36 30.06 5.59
C ILE A 90 13.32 28.82 6.50
N ALA A 91 13.87 28.95 7.70
CA ALA A 91 13.82 27.90 8.72
C ALA A 91 12.46 27.87 9.43
N ASN A 92 11.98 26.67 9.73
CA ASN A 92 10.79 26.42 10.53
C ASN A 92 10.99 25.17 11.40
N SER A 93 10.23 25.07 12.48
CA SER A 93 10.27 23.96 13.43
C SER A 93 8.85 23.56 13.81
N PHE A 94 8.60 22.29 14.04
CA PHE A 94 7.29 21.78 14.41
C PHE A 94 7.38 20.83 15.59
N SER A 95 6.36 20.87 16.45
CA SER A 95 6.06 19.85 17.45
C SER A 95 4.65 19.34 17.21
N TYR A 96 4.49 18.03 17.13
CA TYR A 96 3.24 17.35 16.79
C TYR A 96 2.66 16.63 18.01
N GLN A 97 1.33 16.58 18.07
CA GLN A 97 0.60 15.85 19.10
C GLN A 97 -0.52 15.02 18.47
N TYR A 98 -0.68 13.82 19.01
CA TYR A 98 -1.63 12.81 18.54
C TYR A 98 -2.57 12.42 19.67
N ASP A 99 -3.81 12.08 19.31
CA ASP A 99 -4.75 11.52 20.27
C ASP A 99 -4.47 10.03 20.53
N GLY A 100 -5.22 9.41 21.43
CA GLY A 100 -5.03 7.99 21.77
C GLY A 100 -5.33 7.00 20.63
N LEU A 101 -5.80 7.48 19.47
CA LEU A 101 -5.98 6.70 18.25
C LEU A 101 -4.91 7.06 17.19
N GLU A 102 -3.84 7.73 17.60
CA GLU A 102 -2.71 8.13 16.75
C GLU A 102 -3.08 9.13 15.65
N ARG A 103 -4.17 9.89 15.82
CA ARG A 103 -4.59 10.93 14.86
C ARG A 103 -3.98 12.26 15.26
N LEU A 104 -3.45 13.00 14.28
CA LEU A 104 -2.86 14.32 14.51
C LEU A 104 -3.95 15.29 14.97
N PHE A 105 -3.88 15.82 16.19
CA PHE A 105 -4.81 16.87 16.63
C PHE A 105 -4.14 18.23 16.78
N LYS A 106 -2.79 18.28 16.80
CA LYS A 106 -2.07 19.55 16.89
C LYS A 106 -0.70 19.49 16.23
N ALA A 107 -0.43 20.49 15.39
CA ALA A 107 0.88 20.82 14.86
C ALA A 107 1.23 22.24 15.32
N ILE A 108 2.21 22.35 16.21
CA ILE A 108 2.71 23.63 16.70
C ILE A 108 3.89 24.01 15.85
N ALA A 109 3.81 25.13 15.12
CA ALA A 109 4.90 25.61 14.30
C ALA A 109 5.66 26.76 14.98
N GLY A 110 6.96 26.85 14.73
CA GLY A 110 7.82 27.95 15.19
C GLY A 110 7.73 29.18 14.29
N ASN A 111 7.37 29.01 13.02
CA ASN A 111 7.28 30.06 12.04
C ASN A 111 6.19 29.78 10.98
N SER A 112 4.92 30.05 11.31
CA SER A 112 3.76 29.79 10.43
C SER A 112 3.51 28.31 10.15
N LEU A 113 2.32 27.97 9.63
CA LEU A 113 1.87 26.61 9.30
C LEU A 113 1.39 25.75 10.48
N GLY A 114 1.10 26.33 11.64
CA GLY A 114 0.43 25.61 12.72
C GLY A 114 -0.96 25.09 12.33
N GLU A 115 -1.34 23.91 12.82
CA GLU A 115 -2.69 23.33 12.67
C GLU A 115 -3.22 22.80 14.01
N GLU A 116 -4.52 22.94 14.22
CA GLU A 116 -5.23 22.31 15.34
C GLU A 116 -6.55 21.73 14.86
N LEU A 117 -6.78 20.45 15.18
CA LEU A 117 -7.91 19.68 14.72
C LEU A 117 -8.66 19.05 15.89
N SER A 118 -9.96 18.84 15.69
CA SER A 118 -10.74 17.92 16.52
C SER A 118 -11.52 16.96 15.64
N TYR A 119 -11.86 15.80 16.19
CA TYR A 119 -12.54 14.74 15.48
C TYR A 119 -13.84 14.35 16.19
N ASP A 120 -14.82 13.88 15.41
CA ASP A 120 -15.96 13.16 15.97
C ASP A 120 -15.60 11.69 16.31
N VAL A 121 -16.59 10.96 16.81
CA VAL A 121 -16.44 9.55 17.21
C VAL A 121 -16.23 8.59 16.02
N MET A 122 -16.57 9.03 14.81
CA MET A 122 -16.38 8.26 13.56
C MET A 122 -15.04 8.61 12.88
N GLY A 123 -14.29 9.58 13.42
CA GLY A 123 -13.03 10.05 12.88
C GLY A 123 -13.17 11.07 11.75
N ASN A 124 -14.33 11.68 11.58
CA ASN A 124 -14.44 12.86 10.72
C ASN A 124 -13.90 14.10 11.45
N ILE A 125 -13.34 15.04 10.69
CA ILE A 125 -12.89 16.33 11.21
C ILE A 125 -14.12 17.12 11.69
N LYS A 126 -14.07 17.64 12.91
CA LYS A 126 -15.11 18.50 13.52
C LYS A 126 -14.71 19.97 13.48
N THR A 127 -13.43 20.26 13.71
CA THR A 127 -12.85 21.60 13.58
C THR A 127 -11.45 21.50 12.98
N LEU A 128 -11.08 22.49 12.17
CA LEU A 128 -9.73 22.65 11.63
C LEU A 128 -9.35 24.13 11.72
N THR A 129 -8.36 24.46 12.54
CA THR A 129 -7.80 25.80 12.67
C THR A 129 -6.39 25.79 12.10
N ARG A 130 -6.07 26.77 11.26
CA ARG A 130 -4.75 26.90 10.63
C ARG A 130 -4.18 28.27 10.92
N GLU A 131 -2.92 28.34 11.31
CA GLU A 131 -2.22 29.61 11.52
C GLU A 131 -2.18 30.42 10.21
N GLY A 132 -2.45 31.72 10.24
CA GLY A 132 -2.60 32.53 9.02
C GLY A 132 -3.97 32.41 8.34
N PHE A 133 -4.81 31.51 8.82
CA PHE A 133 -6.22 31.36 8.45
C PHE A 133 -7.08 31.36 9.72
N GLY A 134 -8.39 31.20 9.59
CA GLY A 134 -9.31 31.04 10.71
C GLY A 134 -9.72 29.60 10.96
N THR A 135 -10.67 29.40 11.86
CA THR A 135 -11.27 28.08 12.14
C THR A 135 -12.34 27.73 11.11
N ILE A 136 -12.22 26.54 10.53
CA ILE A 136 -13.26 25.87 9.74
C ILE A 136 -14.01 24.92 10.68
N ASN A 137 -15.32 25.08 10.75
CA ASN A 137 -16.21 24.20 11.50
C ASN A 137 -16.89 23.23 10.53
N TYR A 138 -17.08 21.98 10.96
CA TYR A 138 -17.73 20.91 10.20
C TYR A 138 -19.00 20.52 10.97
N PRO A 139 -20.03 21.38 10.96
CA PRO A 139 -21.16 21.26 11.88
C PRO A 139 -22.01 20.02 11.66
N ASN A 140 -22.13 19.53 10.42
CA ASN A 140 -23.09 18.49 10.07
C ASN A 140 -22.50 17.44 9.12
N TYR A 141 -22.91 16.20 9.38
CA TYR A 141 -22.60 15.03 8.59
C TYR A 141 -23.84 14.15 8.42
N THR A 142 -24.07 13.69 7.20
CA THR A 142 -25.01 12.59 6.93
C THR A 142 -24.22 11.29 6.80
N GLY A 143 -24.10 10.54 7.89
CA GLY A 143 -23.14 9.44 7.99
C GLY A 143 -21.71 9.99 8.03
N ASN A 144 -20.87 9.64 7.05
CA ASN A 144 -19.52 10.21 6.90
C ASN A 144 -19.43 11.27 5.78
N LYS A 145 -20.55 11.58 5.13
CA LYS A 145 -20.66 12.64 4.11
C LYS A 145 -20.77 13.99 4.79
N LEU A 146 -19.88 14.92 4.46
CA LEU A 146 -19.88 16.27 5.01
C LEU A 146 -20.97 17.09 4.35
N ASP A 147 -21.94 17.59 5.10
CA ASP A 147 -23.06 18.35 4.53
C ASP A 147 -22.66 19.81 4.27
N ASN A 148 -21.90 20.42 5.18
CA ASN A 148 -21.43 21.79 5.04
C ASN A 148 -20.24 22.11 5.96
N VAL A 149 -19.51 23.18 5.62
CA VAL A 149 -18.53 23.86 6.48
C VAL A 149 -18.93 25.31 6.72
N SER A 150 -18.50 25.85 7.86
CA SER A 150 -18.73 27.25 8.23
C SER A 150 -17.56 27.87 9.00
N GLY A 151 -17.57 29.20 9.14
CA GLY A 151 -16.52 29.95 9.84
C GLY A 151 -15.60 30.65 8.84
N TYR A 152 -14.32 30.27 8.83
CA TYR A 152 -13.33 30.88 7.94
C TYR A 152 -13.68 30.71 6.45
N ILE A 153 -14.18 29.53 6.07
CA ILE A 153 -14.83 29.30 4.78
C ILE A 153 -16.27 28.85 5.02
N ASN A 154 -17.13 29.07 4.01
CA ASN A 154 -18.51 28.62 4.04
C ASN A 154 -18.79 27.87 2.73
N SER A 155 -19.15 26.60 2.85
CA SER A 155 -19.54 25.79 1.70
C SER A 155 -20.57 24.75 2.09
N ALA A 156 -21.49 24.45 1.19
CA ALA A 156 -22.44 23.36 1.28
C ALA A 156 -22.16 22.34 0.19
N TYR A 157 -22.31 21.07 0.55
CA TYR A 157 -22.01 19.93 -0.30
C TYR A 157 -23.25 19.07 -0.50
N THR A 158 -23.38 18.50 -1.69
CA THR A 158 -24.37 17.47 -1.99
C THR A 158 -23.66 16.26 -2.55
N TYR A 159 -24.33 15.10 -2.55
CA TYR A 159 -23.74 13.84 -3.00
C TYR A 159 -24.72 13.07 -3.87
N ASP A 160 -24.19 12.23 -4.76
CA ASP A 160 -24.98 11.23 -5.48
C ASP A 160 -25.29 10.00 -4.61
N ALA A 161 -25.95 9.00 -5.20
CA ALA A 161 -26.31 7.76 -4.51
C ALA A 161 -25.10 6.87 -4.16
N ASN A 162 -23.99 6.99 -4.90
CA ASN A 162 -22.74 6.27 -4.65
C ASN A 162 -21.88 6.97 -3.57
N GLY A 163 -22.28 8.16 -3.13
CA GLY A 163 -21.54 8.95 -2.14
C GLY A 163 -20.45 9.82 -2.74
N ASN A 164 -20.49 10.10 -4.04
CA ASN A 164 -19.58 11.06 -4.67
C ASN A 164 -20.10 12.48 -4.48
N GLN A 165 -19.24 13.43 -4.13
CA GLN A 165 -19.63 14.82 -3.98
C GLN A 165 -20.11 15.40 -5.32
N LYS A 166 -21.35 15.89 -5.38
CA LYS A 166 -21.98 16.45 -6.57
C LYS A 166 -21.85 17.97 -6.65
N SER A 167 -21.70 18.67 -5.52
CA SER A 167 -21.59 20.14 -5.51
C SER A 167 -20.67 20.63 -4.39
N ASP A 168 -20.12 21.82 -4.57
CA ASP A 168 -19.35 22.58 -3.58
C ASP A 168 -19.62 24.07 -3.82
N THR A 169 -20.48 24.68 -3.00
CA THR A 169 -20.88 26.07 -3.20
C THR A 169 -19.73 27.06 -2.99
N GLY A 170 -18.79 26.73 -2.09
CA GLY A 170 -17.62 27.56 -1.79
C GLY A 170 -16.64 27.63 -2.95
N LYS A 171 -16.62 26.61 -3.82
CA LYS A 171 -15.83 26.57 -5.07
C LYS A 171 -16.64 26.92 -6.32
N GLY A 172 -17.91 27.32 -6.17
CA GLY A 172 -18.82 27.60 -7.28
C GLY A 172 -19.16 26.36 -8.13
N ILE A 173 -18.95 25.15 -7.60
CA ILE A 173 -19.26 23.89 -8.29
C ILE A 173 -20.73 23.57 -8.07
N SER A 174 -21.52 23.65 -9.14
CA SER A 174 -22.96 23.38 -9.10
C SER A 174 -23.32 21.92 -9.40
N ASN A 175 -22.46 21.21 -10.15
CA ASN A 175 -22.64 19.81 -10.47
C ASN A 175 -21.29 19.15 -10.80
N ILE A 176 -21.11 17.89 -10.38
CA ILE A 176 -20.05 17.00 -10.84
C ILE A 176 -20.72 15.74 -11.39
N GLU A 177 -20.39 15.39 -12.62
CA GLU A 177 -20.77 14.13 -13.25
C GLU A 177 -19.61 13.15 -13.14
N TYR A 178 -19.93 11.89 -12.85
CA TYR A 178 -18.96 10.83 -12.60
C TYR A 178 -19.12 9.68 -13.61
N ASN A 179 -18.02 9.00 -13.93
CA ASN A 179 -18.06 7.75 -14.68
C ASN A 179 -18.34 6.54 -13.76
N GLN A 180 -18.31 5.33 -14.33
CA GLN A 180 -18.58 4.08 -13.60
C GLN A 180 -17.52 3.74 -12.53
N LEU A 181 -16.35 4.37 -12.58
CA LEU A 181 -15.28 4.24 -11.59
C LEU A 181 -15.36 5.33 -10.51
N ASN A 182 -16.44 6.12 -10.49
CA ASN A 182 -16.59 7.29 -9.62
C ASN A 182 -15.52 8.38 -9.83
N LEU A 183 -14.95 8.48 -11.04
CA LEU A 183 -14.03 9.56 -11.43
C LEU A 183 -14.79 10.72 -12.10
N PRO A 184 -14.47 11.99 -11.79
CA PRO A 184 -15.20 13.14 -12.30
C PRO A 184 -14.93 13.33 -13.79
N ILE A 185 -15.98 13.40 -14.62
CA ILE A 185 -15.89 13.60 -16.08
C ILE A 185 -16.30 15.01 -16.50
N GLN A 186 -17.20 15.67 -15.76
CA GLN A 186 -17.64 17.03 -16.04
C GLN A 186 -17.97 17.79 -14.76
N ILE A 187 -17.36 18.96 -14.60
CA ILE A 187 -17.53 19.85 -13.44
C ILE A 187 -18.12 21.17 -13.91
N THR A 188 -19.38 21.41 -13.54
CA THR A 188 -20.13 22.63 -13.88
C THR A 188 -19.83 23.74 -12.88
N GLY A 189 -19.65 24.96 -13.38
CA GLY A 189 -19.19 26.11 -12.60
C GLY A 189 -17.78 26.52 -13.06
N PRO A 190 -16.71 25.84 -12.57
CA PRO A 190 -15.36 25.97 -13.11
C PRO A 190 -15.21 25.57 -14.60
N ASN A 191 -16.16 24.79 -15.12
CA ASN A 191 -16.23 24.34 -16.52
C ASN A 191 -14.99 23.55 -16.93
N VAL A 192 -14.77 22.43 -16.22
CA VAL A 192 -13.65 21.51 -16.43
C VAL A 192 -14.19 20.15 -16.81
N THR A 193 -13.59 19.51 -17.83
CA THR A 193 -13.88 18.13 -18.20
C THR A 193 -12.63 17.28 -18.19
N PHE A 194 -12.82 16.00 -17.89
CA PHE A 194 -11.75 15.01 -17.86
C PHE A 194 -12.13 13.81 -18.72
N THR A 195 -11.14 13.23 -19.39
CA THR A 195 -11.26 11.96 -20.11
C THR A 195 -10.29 10.96 -19.53
N TYR A 196 -10.75 9.73 -19.34
CA TYR A 196 -9.96 8.63 -18.79
C TYR A 196 -10.02 7.43 -19.72
N ASP A 197 -9.04 6.55 -19.62
CA ASP A 197 -9.15 5.21 -20.19
C ASP A 197 -10.04 4.30 -19.32
N ALA A 198 -10.21 3.04 -19.75
CA ALA A 198 -11.03 2.06 -19.04
C ALA A 198 -10.45 1.61 -17.68
N SER A 199 -9.16 1.87 -17.43
CA SER A 199 -8.51 1.58 -16.15
C SER A 199 -8.64 2.73 -15.14
N GLY A 200 -9.07 3.90 -15.60
CA GLY A 200 -9.15 5.12 -14.79
C GLY A 200 -7.94 6.04 -14.94
N ALA A 201 -6.99 5.73 -15.82
CA ALA A 201 -5.88 6.63 -16.10
C ALA A 201 -6.38 7.85 -16.87
N LYS A 202 -6.05 9.06 -16.38
CA LYS A 202 -6.45 10.32 -17.00
C LYS A 202 -5.69 10.53 -18.31
N LEU A 203 -6.43 10.74 -19.40
CA LEU A 203 -5.92 10.97 -20.76
C LEU A 203 -6.00 12.44 -21.17
N ARG A 204 -7.01 13.18 -20.70
CA ARG A 204 -7.21 14.58 -21.07
C ARG A 204 -7.85 15.37 -19.93
N LYS A 205 -7.42 16.62 -19.80
CA LYS A 205 -8.12 17.68 -19.08
C LYS A 205 -8.42 18.81 -20.04
N GLN A 206 -9.64 19.34 -19.98
CA GLN A 206 -10.02 20.56 -20.67
C GLN A 206 -10.59 21.55 -19.67
N SER A 207 -10.04 22.75 -19.64
CA SER A 207 -10.52 23.87 -18.82
C SER A 207 -10.55 25.16 -19.65
N ILE A 208 -10.92 26.28 -19.03
CA ILE A 208 -10.86 27.60 -19.67
C ILE A 208 -9.43 27.99 -20.07
N SER A 209 -8.42 27.41 -19.41
CA SER A 209 -7.00 27.64 -19.69
C SER A 209 -6.49 26.86 -20.91
N GLY A 210 -7.29 25.94 -21.44
CA GLY A 210 -6.95 25.12 -22.61
C GLY A 210 -7.09 23.62 -22.37
N ILE A 211 -6.50 22.85 -23.28
CA ILE A 211 -6.48 21.39 -23.24
C ILE A 211 -5.08 20.93 -22.83
N VAL A 212 -5.04 19.92 -21.95
CA VAL A 212 -3.85 19.16 -21.62
C VAL A 212 -4.12 17.70 -21.93
N ASP A 213 -3.31 17.11 -22.82
CA ASP A 213 -3.31 15.67 -23.07
C ASP A 213 -2.17 15.00 -22.30
N TYR A 214 -2.46 13.86 -21.71
CA TYR A 214 -1.59 13.09 -20.83
C TYR A 214 -1.26 11.76 -21.51
N ILE A 215 0.02 11.51 -21.82
CA ILE A 215 0.48 10.27 -22.46
C ILE A 215 1.78 9.82 -21.79
N ASP A 216 1.72 8.75 -20.99
CA ASP A 216 2.89 8.10 -20.37
C ASP A 216 3.86 9.04 -19.63
N GLY A 217 3.33 10.09 -19.00
CA GLY A 217 4.10 11.12 -18.29
C GLY A 217 4.51 12.32 -19.15
N VAL A 218 4.12 12.35 -20.43
CA VAL A 218 4.28 13.51 -21.31
C VAL A 218 3.00 14.33 -21.33
N HIS A 219 3.13 15.64 -21.15
CA HIS A 219 2.02 16.59 -21.21
C HIS A 219 2.07 17.35 -22.52
N TYR A 220 0.96 17.39 -23.24
CA TYR A 220 0.82 18.15 -24.47
C TYR A 220 -0.15 19.31 -24.28
N LYS A 221 0.16 20.44 -24.91
CA LYS A 221 -0.69 21.63 -24.97
C LYS A 221 -1.79 21.45 -26.01
N THR A 222 -2.75 22.38 -26.01
CA THR A 222 -3.85 22.46 -26.99
C THR A 222 -3.39 22.40 -28.45
N ASP A 223 -2.19 22.91 -28.77
CA ASP A 223 -1.63 22.92 -30.12
C ASP A 223 -0.89 21.62 -30.51
N GLY A 224 -0.90 20.61 -29.62
CA GLY A 224 -0.22 19.34 -29.81
C GLY A 224 1.29 19.38 -29.53
N THR A 225 1.84 20.51 -29.07
CA THR A 225 3.24 20.57 -28.67
C THR A 225 3.43 20.05 -27.26
N ILE A 226 4.59 19.42 -26.99
CA ILE A 226 4.96 18.99 -25.64
C ILE A 226 5.12 20.22 -24.74
N ASP A 227 4.46 20.23 -23.59
CA ASP A 227 4.73 21.17 -22.51
C ASP A 227 5.96 20.72 -21.72
N PHE A 228 5.89 19.51 -21.18
CA PHE A 228 7.01 18.86 -20.50
C PHE A 228 6.88 17.35 -20.53
N ILE A 229 8.01 16.69 -20.27
CA ILE A 229 8.13 15.25 -20.05
C ILE A 229 8.43 15.07 -18.57
N GLN A 230 7.66 14.23 -17.86
CA GLN A 230 8.00 13.86 -16.49
C GLN A 230 9.28 13.02 -16.46
N THR A 231 10.14 13.31 -15.50
CA THR A 231 11.36 12.54 -15.23
C THR A 231 11.25 11.93 -13.84
N GLU A 232 12.15 11.00 -13.49
CA GLU A 232 12.15 10.40 -12.15
C GLU A 232 12.49 11.40 -11.01
N ALA A 233 13.04 12.56 -11.36
CA ALA A 233 13.50 13.56 -10.41
C ALA A 233 12.79 14.91 -10.56
N GLY A 234 11.85 15.04 -11.49
CA GLY A 234 11.17 16.30 -11.80
C GLY A 234 10.56 16.29 -13.20
N VAL A 235 10.89 17.27 -14.03
CA VAL A 235 10.37 17.39 -15.41
C VAL A 235 11.44 17.92 -16.36
N ALA A 236 11.37 17.54 -17.63
CA ALA A 236 12.06 18.19 -18.73
C ALA A 236 11.06 19.10 -19.45
N ARG A 237 11.16 20.41 -19.21
CA ARG A 237 10.25 21.42 -19.77
C ARG A 237 10.73 21.89 -21.13
N ARG A 238 9.82 21.97 -22.10
CA ARG A 238 10.15 22.42 -23.45
C ARG A 238 10.47 23.92 -23.46
N THR A 239 11.62 24.28 -24.02
CA THR A 239 12.12 25.65 -24.21
C THR A 239 12.53 25.84 -25.67
N GLY A 240 11.59 26.30 -26.50
CA GLY A 240 11.81 26.39 -27.96
C GLY A 240 11.83 25.00 -28.60
N SER A 241 12.94 24.63 -29.23
CA SER A 241 13.17 23.27 -29.77
C SER A 241 13.81 22.32 -28.76
N ASP A 242 14.35 22.85 -27.66
CA ASP A 242 15.13 22.13 -26.66
C ASP A 242 14.32 21.92 -25.38
N TYR A 243 14.93 21.25 -24.40
CA TYR A 243 14.36 21.00 -23.08
C TYR A 243 15.29 21.46 -21.96
N SER A 244 14.69 22.06 -20.94
CA SER A 244 15.31 22.43 -19.66
C SER A 244 14.87 21.44 -18.59
N TYR A 245 15.84 20.79 -17.93
CA TYR A 245 15.56 19.89 -16.82
C TYR A 245 15.33 20.68 -15.53
N GLU A 246 14.16 20.47 -14.93
CA GLU A 246 13.75 20.98 -13.63
C GLU A 246 13.68 19.81 -12.65
N TYR A 247 14.25 19.97 -11.46
CA TYR A 247 14.44 18.93 -10.46
C TYR A 247 13.71 19.29 -9.18
N ASN A 248 13.06 18.31 -8.56
CA ASN A 248 12.30 18.44 -7.33
C ASN A 248 13.09 17.90 -6.13
N LEU A 249 13.12 18.69 -5.07
CA LEU A 249 13.53 18.27 -3.73
C LEU A 249 12.28 18.09 -2.87
N SER A 250 12.10 16.88 -2.35
CA SER A 250 10.91 16.50 -1.59
C SER A 250 11.23 16.17 -0.14
N ASP A 251 10.22 16.29 0.73
CA ASP A 251 10.30 15.80 2.11
C ASP A 251 10.11 14.27 2.19
N HIS A 252 10.05 13.74 3.41
CA HIS A 252 9.96 12.30 3.68
C HIS A 252 8.68 11.63 3.18
N LEU A 253 7.64 12.41 2.84
CA LEU A 253 6.37 11.93 2.29
C LEU A 253 6.27 12.19 0.78
N GLY A 254 7.34 12.69 0.17
CA GLY A 254 7.36 13.04 -1.25
C GLY A 254 6.73 14.39 -1.59
N ASN A 255 6.37 15.23 -0.60
CA ASN A 255 5.88 16.57 -0.89
C ASN A 255 7.01 17.42 -1.51
N VAL A 256 6.79 18.00 -2.68
CA VAL A 256 7.79 18.84 -3.35
C VAL A 256 7.96 20.15 -2.60
N ARG A 257 9.15 20.40 -2.04
CA ARG A 257 9.44 21.59 -1.22
C ARG A 257 10.19 22.66 -2.00
N ALA A 258 11.05 22.24 -2.90
CA ALA A 258 11.76 23.12 -3.80
C ALA A 258 11.88 22.51 -5.20
N THR A 259 11.78 23.35 -6.23
CA THR A 259 12.12 22.97 -7.60
C THR A 259 13.26 23.87 -8.08
N PHE A 260 14.27 23.28 -8.71
CA PHE A 260 15.42 24.00 -9.24
C PHE A 260 15.76 23.56 -10.66
N TYR A 261 16.58 24.34 -11.34
CA TYR A 261 17.22 23.97 -12.60
C TYR A 261 18.66 24.47 -12.60
N ILE A 262 19.47 24.03 -13.56
CA ILE A 262 20.79 24.63 -13.80
C ILE A 262 20.64 25.68 -14.89
N ASN A 263 20.94 26.92 -14.56
CA ASN A 263 20.86 28.02 -15.50
C ASN A 263 21.88 27.80 -16.64
N PRO A 264 21.44 27.75 -17.91
CA PRO A 264 22.32 27.42 -19.02
C PRO A 264 23.39 28.49 -19.28
N THR A 265 23.21 29.71 -18.79
CA THR A 265 24.17 30.81 -18.94
C THR A 265 25.19 30.83 -17.80
N THR A 266 24.75 30.76 -16.54
CA THR A 266 25.63 30.87 -15.38
C THR A 266 26.21 29.52 -14.95
N GLN A 267 25.62 28.41 -15.41
CA GLN A 267 25.93 27.04 -14.99
C GLN A 267 25.79 26.85 -13.47
N GLN A 268 24.95 27.66 -12.83
CA GLN A 268 24.66 27.58 -11.41
C GLN A 268 23.27 26.99 -11.17
N LEU A 269 23.12 26.33 -10.01
CA LEU A 269 21.83 25.90 -9.52
C LEU A 269 20.99 27.12 -9.13
N GLU A 270 19.76 27.18 -9.66
CA GLU A 270 18.79 28.22 -9.34
C GLU A 270 17.47 27.58 -8.90
N VAL A 271 17.04 27.90 -7.67
CA VAL A 271 15.73 27.49 -7.18
C VAL A 271 14.66 28.39 -7.77
N ILE A 272 13.72 27.79 -8.50
CA ILE A 272 12.64 28.47 -9.23
C ILE A 272 11.29 28.39 -8.53
N GLN A 273 11.16 27.54 -7.51
CA GLN A 273 9.91 27.40 -6.76
C GLN A 273 10.19 26.92 -5.34
N ARG A 274 9.45 27.46 -4.38
CA ARG A 274 9.44 27.00 -2.98
C ARG A 274 8.03 26.89 -2.46
N ASP A 275 7.72 25.71 -1.92
CA ASP A 275 6.43 25.38 -1.36
C ASP A 275 6.57 24.74 0.01
N ASP A 276 5.73 25.22 0.92
CA ASP A 276 5.50 24.58 2.18
C ASP A 276 4.03 24.15 2.30
N TYR A 277 3.76 23.25 3.23
CA TYR A 277 2.44 22.67 3.41
C TYR A 277 2.07 22.67 4.89
N TYR A 278 0.79 22.95 5.15
CA TYR A 278 0.14 22.47 6.37
C TYR A 278 0.15 20.94 6.37
N ALA A 279 -0.04 20.29 7.53
CA ALA A 279 0.07 18.83 7.63
C ALA A 279 -0.95 18.11 6.72
N PHE A 280 -2.17 18.64 6.60
CA PHE A 280 -3.19 18.15 5.66
C PHE A 280 -3.04 18.68 4.21
N GLY A 281 -1.86 19.18 3.83
CA GLY A 281 -1.51 19.43 2.44
C GLY A 281 -1.98 20.75 1.83
N LEU A 282 -2.59 21.64 2.62
CA LEU A 282 -2.86 23.00 2.16
C LEU A 282 -1.52 23.67 1.84
N ARG A 283 -1.37 24.14 0.61
CA ARG A 283 -0.14 24.73 0.09
C ARG A 283 0.03 26.16 0.60
N LYS A 284 1.24 26.48 1.07
CA LYS A 284 1.75 27.84 1.26
C LYS A 284 2.90 28.06 0.29
N MET A 285 2.63 28.86 -0.72
CA MET A 285 3.62 29.22 -1.74
C MET A 285 4.50 30.37 -1.22
N ASN A 286 5.82 30.17 -1.20
CA ASN A 286 6.76 31.19 -0.74
C ASN A 286 7.44 31.95 -1.89
N SER A 287 7.45 31.39 -3.11
CA SER A 287 8.02 32.05 -4.29
C SER A 287 7.35 31.54 -5.58
N PRO A 288 6.43 32.30 -6.20
CA PRO A 288 5.89 31.96 -7.52
C PRO A 288 6.89 32.28 -8.63
N ASN A 289 6.95 31.44 -9.67
CA ASN A 289 7.59 31.74 -10.96
C ASN A 289 6.59 31.45 -12.10
N ALA A 290 6.81 32.05 -13.27
CA ALA A 290 6.09 31.66 -14.49
C ALA A 290 6.44 30.19 -14.82
N ASN A 291 5.42 29.34 -14.99
CA ASN A 291 5.52 27.88 -15.15
C ASN A 291 5.75 27.08 -13.86
N THR A 292 5.04 27.44 -12.79
CA THR A 292 4.98 26.70 -11.54
C THR A 292 4.75 25.20 -11.77
N ASN A 293 5.59 24.35 -11.19
CA ASN A 293 5.36 22.92 -11.07
C ASN A 293 4.03 22.66 -10.34
N LYS A 294 3.19 21.81 -10.93
CA LYS A 294 1.86 21.44 -10.41
C LYS A 294 1.86 20.12 -9.64
N TYR A 295 2.93 19.33 -9.72
CA TYR A 295 3.13 18.10 -8.96
C TYR A 295 3.76 18.44 -7.62
N LEU A 296 2.95 18.42 -6.56
CA LEU A 296 3.22 19.16 -5.32
C LEU A 296 3.13 18.24 -4.10
N TYR A 297 2.00 18.28 -3.38
CA TYR A 297 1.77 17.48 -2.18
C TYR A 297 1.69 15.99 -2.57
N ASN A 298 2.52 15.17 -1.93
CA ASN A 298 2.84 13.77 -2.28
C ASN A 298 3.18 13.55 -3.77
N GLY A 299 3.71 14.58 -4.42
CA GLY A 299 3.99 14.55 -5.86
C GLY A 299 2.75 14.48 -6.73
N LYS A 300 1.56 14.83 -6.23
CA LYS A 300 0.29 14.79 -6.98
C LYS A 300 -0.01 16.10 -7.69
N GLU A 301 -0.67 16.00 -8.85
CA GLU A 301 -1.01 17.16 -9.67
C GLU A 301 -2.13 17.97 -9.01
N LEU A 302 -1.89 19.26 -8.78
CA LEU A 302 -2.92 20.20 -8.38
C LEU A 302 -3.80 20.55 -9.59
N GLN A 303 -5.10 20.22 -9.50
CA GLN A 303 -6.12 20.77 -10.37
C GLN A 303 -6.45 22.18 -9.89
N GLU A 304 -5.73 23.17 -10.41
CA GLU A 304 -5.81 24.58 -9.98
C GLU A 304 -7.23 25.13 -10.05
N GLU A 305 -8.01 24.71 -11.05
CA GLU A 305 -9.41 25.11 -11.23
C GLU A 305 -10.31 24.66 -10.06
N LEU A 306 -9.90 23.63 -9.33
CA LEU A 306 -10.65 23.02 -8.22
C LEU A 306 -9.96 23.24 -6.87
N GLY A 307 -8.67 23.60 -6.87
CA GLY A 307 -7.85 23.57 -5.67
C GLY A 307 -7.79 22.18 -5.02
N GLN A 308 -7.79 21.12 -5.82
CA GLN A 308 -7.79 19.73 -5.38
C GLN A 308 -6.63 18.97 -6.03
N TYR A 309 -6.05 18.02 -5.29
CA TYR A 309 -4.98 17.16 -5.81
C TYR A 309 -5.60 15.93 -6.46
N ASP A 310 -5.14 15.60 -7.67
CA ASP A 310 -5.51 14.38 -8.36
C ASP A 310 -4.57 13.24 -7.97
N TYR A 311 -5.12 12.27 -7.24
CA TYR A 311 -4.38 11.09 -6.80
C TYR A 311 -4.44 9.92 -7.77
N GLY A 312 -5.30 9.98 -8.78
CA GLY A 312 -5.63 8.89 -9.69
C GLY A 312 -7.05 8.41 -9.44
N ALA A 313 -7.28 7.67 -8.35
CA ALA A 313 -8.61 7.12 -8.04
C ALA A 313 -9.58 8.13 -7.43
N ARG A 314 -9.06 9.19 -6.82
CA ARG A 314 -9.86 10.19 -6.09
C ARG A 314 -9.21 11.57 -6.17
N PHE A 315 -10.02 12.61 -5.98
CA PHE A 315 -9.51 13.97 -5.81
C PHE A 315 -9.50 14.33 -4.32
N TYR A 316 -8.34 14.76 -3.84
CA TYR A 316 -8.13 15.16 -2.45
C TYR A 316 -8.32 16.67 -2.30
N ASP A 317 -9.11 17.09 -1.32
CA ASP A 317 -9.32 18.50 -1.02
C ASP A 317 -8.50 18.93 0.21
N PRO A 318 -7.34 19.59 0.03
CA PRO A 318 -6.49 20.00 1.14
C PRO A 318 -7.09 21.15 1.96
N VAL A 319 -8.06 21.89 1.41
CA VAL A 319 -8.71 23.01 2.12
C VAL A 319 -9.55 22.46 3.28
N VAL A 320 -10.28 21.38 3.04
CA VAL A 320 -11.10 20.70 4.06
C VAL A 320 -10.49 19.41 4.61
N GLY A 321 -9.31 19.03 4.13
CA GLY A 321 -8.52 17.92 4.67
C GLY A 321 -9.12 16.53 4.44
N ARG A 322 -9.82 16.31 3.31
CA ARG A 322 -10.54 15.05 3.06
C ARG A 322 -10.75 14.73 1.58
N TRP A 323 -11.12 13.47 1.31
CA TRP A 323 -11.57 13.04 -0.02
C TRP A 323 -12.99 13.51 -0.33
N ASN A 324 -13.27 13.73 -1.61
CA ASN A 324 -14.58 14.14 -2.12
C ASN A 324 -15.47 12.96 -2.58
N VAL A 325 -14.92 11.74 -2.62
CA VAL A 325 -15.63 10.50 -2.96
C VAL A 325 -15.28 9.39 -1.97
N VAL A 326 -16.11 8.35 -1.93
CA VAL A 326 -15.93 7.17 -1.06
C VAL A 326 -14.66 6.42 -1.47
N ASP A 327 -13.85 6.00 -0.50
CA ASP A 327 -12.74 5.07 -0.73
C ASP A 327 -13.22 3.77 -1.39
N PRO A 328 -12.70 3.40 -2.58
CA PRO A 328 -12.99 2.10 -3.20
C PRO A 328 -12.72 0.89 -2.28
N PHE A 329 -11.85 1.05 -1.28
CA PHE A 329 -11.47 0.05 -0.27
C PHE A 329 -12.02 0.33 1.13
N SER A 330 -13.05 1.16 1.24
CA SER A 330 -13.72 1.46 2.51
C SER A 330 -14.17 0.21 3.28
N GLU A 331 -14.54 -0.89 2.61
CA GLU A 331 -14.89 -2.16 3.25
C GLU A 331 -13.71 -2.90 3.92
N GLN A 332 -12.48 -2.57 3.54
CA GLN A 332 -11.26 -3.05 4.20
C GLN A 332 -10.89 -2.17 5.38
N MET A 333 -11.24 -0.88 5.33
CA MET A 333 -10.93 0.12 6.35
C MET A 333 -12.12 0.47 7.24
N ARG A 334 -12.87 -0.55 7.71
CA ARG A 334 -14.12 -0.39 8.49
C ARG A 334 -14.01 0.47 9.75
N ARG A 335 -12.79 0.70 10.26
CA ARG A 335 -12.52 1.52 11.45
C ARG A 335 -12.32 3.00 11.13
N HIS A 336 -12.30 3.36 9.85
CA HIS A 336 -12.02 4.71 9.37
C HIS A 336 -13.19 5.23 8.54
N SER A 337 -13.38 6.54 8.56
CA SER A 337 -14.33 7.20 7.67
C SER A 337 -13.90 6.96 6.22
N PRO A 338 -14.79 6.56 5.29
CA PRO A 338 -14.46 6.37 3.88
C PRO A 338 -13.95 7.61 3.14
N TYR A 339 -13.96 8.76 3.80
CA TYR A 339 -13.53 10.05 3.26
C TYR A 339 -12.28 10.59 3.97
N ASN A 340 -11.75 9.89 4.99
CA ASN A 340 -10.58 10.39 5.71
C ASN A 340 -9.32 10.31 4.86
N TYR A 341 -8.40 11.24 5.09
CA TYR A 341 -7.11 11.24 4.42
C TYR A 341 -6.04 10.71 5.38
N ALA A 342 -5.23 9.76 4.90
CA ALA A 342 -4.05 9.24 5.61
C ALA A 342 -4.31 8.85 7.08
N PHE A 343 -5.45 8.22 7.37
CA PHE A 343 -5.88 7.85 8.75
C PHE A 343 -5.95 9.03 9.74
N ASN A 344 -6.06 10.27 9.24
CA ASN A 344 -5.90 11.51 10.01
C ASN A 344 -4.50 11.68 10.64
N ASN A 345 -3.48 11.01 10.09
CA ASN A 345 -2.07 11.15 10.46
C ASN A 345 -1.22 11.35 9.19
N PRO A 346 -1.36 12.51 8.53
CA PRO A 346 -0.68 12.81 7.26
C PRO A 346 0.81 13.15 7.42
N LEU A 347 1.37 12.97 8.62
CA LEU A 347 2.81 13.12 8.87
C LEU A 347 3.55 11.80 8.74
N ARG A 348 2.82 10.69 8.85
CA ARG A 348 3.35 9.33 8.78
C ARG A 348 2.85 8.58 7.56
N PHE A 349 1.58 8.74 7.22
CA PHE A 349 0.95 8.01 6.13
C PHE A 349 0.71 8.91 4.93
N ILE A 350 0.79 8.31 3.75
CA ILE A 350 0.35 8.87 2.48
C ILE A 350 -0.67 7.90 1.88
N ASP A 351 -1.43 8.36 0.90
CA ASP A 351 -2.26 7.51 0.05
C ASP A 351 -1.65 7.58 -1.37
N PRO A 352 -0.84 6.61 -1.81
CA PRO A 352 -0.07 6.74 -3.04
C PRO A 352 -0.88 6.88 -4.33
N ASP A 353 -2.12 6.41 -4.38
CA ASP A 353 -2.95 6.35 -5.61
C ASP A 353 -4.41 6.79 -5.42
N GLY A 354 -4.76 7.23 -4.21
CA GLY A 354 -6.14 7.52 -3.84
C GLY A 354 -6.94 6.25 -3.55
N MET A 355 -6.30 5.12 -3.30
CA MET A 355 -6.90 3.85 -2.87
C MET A 355 -6.09 3.30 -1.68
N GLY A 356 -6.58 2.27 -1.00
CA GLY A 356 -5.64 1.23 -0.55
C GLY A 356 -5.54 0.18 -1.66
N PRO A 357 -4.39 -0.50 -1.95
CA PRO A 357 -3.49 -1.10 -0.94
C PRO A 357 -2.09 -1.55 -1.49
N GLU A 358 -1.51 -2.57 -0.83
CA GLU A 358 -0.24 -3.22 -1.14
C GLU A 358 -0.32 -4.41 -2.14
N SER A 359 0.64 -4.50 -3.06
CA SER A 359 0.92 -5.68 -3.88
C SER A 359 1.73 -6.71 -3.09
N VAL A 360 1.57 -8.00 -3.40
CA VAL A 360 2.24 -9.11 -2.68
C VAL A 360 3.09 -9.92 -3.65
N HIS A 361 4.37 -10.04 -3.38
CA HIS A 361 5.33 -10.80 -4.18
C HIS A 361 5.75 -12.06 -3.45
N LEU A 362 5.60 -13.20 -4.13
CA LEU A 362 5.85 -14.53 -3.59
C LEU A 362 6.99 -15.24 -4.31
N ASP A 363 7.69 -16.12 -3.58
CA ASP A 363 8.47 -17.17 -4.20
C ASP A 363 7.55 -18.23 -4.83
N LYS A 364 8.13 -19.15 -5.61
CA LYS A 364 7.38 -20.23 -6.26
C LYS A 364 6.68 -21.22 -5.32
N TYR A 365 6.96 -21.17 -4.02
CA TYR A 365 6.36 -22.01 -2.99
C TYR A 365 5.27 -21.29 -2.20
N GLY A 366 5.13 -19.97 -2.37
CA GLY A 366 4.12 -19.16 -1.70
C GLY A 366 4.65 -18.42 -0.48
N THR A 367 5.96 -18.45 -0.22
CA THR A 367 6.60 -17.62 0.79
C THR A 367 6.56 -16.16 0.33
N VAL A 368 6.14 -15.26 1.21
CA VAL A 368 6.11 -13.82 0.95
C VAL A 368 7.54 -13.31 0.91
N LEU A 369 7.92 -12.73 -0.24
CA LEU A 369 9.21 -12.08 -0.45
C LEU A 369 9.13 -10.58 -0.20
N LYS A 370 8.01 -9.94 -0.57
CA LYS A 370 7.82 -8.49 -0.41
C LYS A 370 6.33 -8.12 -0.45
N ASN A 371 5.95 -7.13 0.35
CA ASN A 371 4.71 -6.38 0.16
C ASN A 371 5.07 -4.94 -0.25
N VAL A 372 4.35 -4.36 -1.21
CA VAL A 372 4.62 -2.99 -1.68
C VAL A 372 3.35 -2.17 -1.72
N ASP A 373 3.31 -1.08 -0.96
CA ASP A 373 2.21 -0.12 -0.99
C ASP A 373 2.30 0.73 -2.27
N ASP A 374 1.68 0.22 -3.35
CA ASP A 374 1.85 0.72 -4.71
C ASP A 374 0.54 0.91 -5.48
N GLY A 375 -0.61 0.68 -4.81
CA GLY A 375 -1.93 0.77 -5.43
C GLY A 375 -2.33 -0.49 -6.23
N ASP A 376 -1.44 -1.46 -6.39
CA ASP A 376 -1.71 -2.73 -7.05
C ASP A 376 -2.08 -3.80 -6.01
N LYS A 377 -3.14 -4.56 -6.27
CA LYS A 377 -3.57 -5.69 -5.40
C LYS A 377 -3.00 -7.03 -5.81
N GLY A 378 -2.20 -7.05 -6.87
CA GLY A 378 -1.71 -8.26 -7.47
C GLY A 378 -0.91 -9.10 -6.48
N VAL A 379 -1.24 -10.38 -6.43
CA VAL A 379 -0.39 -11.40 -5.86
C VAL A 379 0.43 -11.99 -7.00
N TYR A 380 1.73 -11.75 -6.97
CA TYR A 380 2.67 -12.11 -8.04
C TYR A 380 3.59 -13.25 -7.59
N VAL A 381 3.62 -14.34 -8.36
CA VAL A 381 4.55 -15.45 -8.12
C VAL A 381 5.79 -15.34 -9.00
N HIS A 382 6.95 -15.53 -8.39
CA HIS A 382 8.24 -15.42 -9.06
C HIS A 382 8.97 -16.75 -9.05
N GLU A 383 9.19 -17.33 -10.25
CA GLU A 383 9.81 -18.66 -10.38
C GLU A 383 11.26 -18.74 -9.89
N LYS A 384 11.99 -17.63 -9.98
CA LYS A 384 13.43 -17.57 -9.72
C LYS A 384 13.80 -16.70 -8.52
N ALA A 385 12.91 -15.82 -8.07
CA ALA A 385 13.16 -14.94 -6.93
C ALA A 385 13.16 -15.75 -5.63
N LYS A 386 14.08 -15.39 -4.73
CA LYS A 386 14.20 -16.02 -3.41
C LYS A 386 14.24 -15.00 -2.28
N THR A 387 14.43 -13.74 -2.61
CA THR A 387 14.62 -12.65 -1.65
C THR A 387 13.89 -11.41 -2.14
N GLU A 388 13.61 -10.49 -1.23
CA GLU A 388 13.07 -9.17 -1.55
C GLU A 388 13.92 -8.45 -2.63
N ALA A 389 15.25 -8.55 -2.52
CA ALA A 389 16.18 -7.96 -3.47
C ALA A 389 16.05 -8.49 -4.91
N ASP A 390 15.49 -9.68 -5.11
CA ASP A 390 15.21 -10.20 -6.46
C ASP A 390 13.99 -9.54 -7.08
N ILE A 391 13.01 -9.14 -6.25
CA ILE A 391 11.82 -8.40 -6.67
C ILE A 391 12.20 -6.96 -7.02
N ASP A 392 13.03 -6.33 -6.19
CA ASP A 392 13.46 -4.94 -6.36
C ASP A 392 14.17 -4.66 -7.70
N LYS A 393 14.81 -5.67 -8.29
CA LYS A 393 15.52 -5.54 -9.57
C LYS A 393 14.59 -5.22 -10.73
N THR A 394 13.36 -5.70 -10.69
CA THR A 394 12.38 -5.62 -11.78
C THR A 394 11.18 -4.76 -11.41
N TYR A 395 10.94 -4.56 -10.11
CA TYR A 395 9.87 -3.73 -9.58
C TYR A 395 10.06 -2.24 -9.93
N SER A 396 8.97 -1.58 -10.32
CA SER A 396 8.90 -0.12 -10.41
C SER A 396 7.45 0.35 -10.33
N ALA A 397 7.21 1.65 -10.10
CA ALA A 397 5.87 2.23 -10.14
C ALA A 397 5.14 2.03 -11.49
N LYS A 398 5.87 1.71 -12.59
CA LYS A 398 5.30 1.38 -13.91
C LYS A 398 5.25 -0.14 -14.18
N ASN A 399 5.80 -0.96 -13.28
CA ASN A 399 5.87 -2.42 -13.36
C ASN A 399 5.74 -3.02 -11.96
N THR A 400 4.56 -2.83 -11.38
CA THR A 400 4.23 -3.29 -10.02
C THR A 400 4.35 -4.80 -9.88
N GLY A 401 4.04 -5.56 -10.94
CA GLY A 401 4.22 -7.03 -10.94
C GLY A 401 5.66 -7.53 -10.90
N ALA A 402 6.66 -6.67 -11.12
CA ALA A 402 8.08 -7.00 -11.07
C ALA A 402 8.48 -8.23 -11.92
N GLY A 403 7.80 -8.46 -13.05
CA GLY A 403 8.04 -9.64 -13.91
C GLY A 403 7.52 -10.97 -13.34
N GLY A 404 6.76 -10.92 -12.24
CA GLY A 404 6.06 -12.06 -11.67
C GLY A 404 4.75 -12.33 -12.40
N GLU A 405 4.28 -13.57 -12.30
CA GLU A 405 2.98 -13.96 -12.84
C GLU A 405 1.89 -13.63 -11.82
N LYS A 406 0.89 -12.83 -12.21
CA LYS A 406 -0.25 -12.52 -11.35
C LYS A 406 -1.12 -13.77 -11.18
N ILE A 407 -1.26 -14.23 -9.95
CA ILE A 407 -2.07 -15.41 -9.61
C ILE A 407 -3.39 -15.05 -8.92
N GLY A 408 -3.63 -13.77 -8.67
CA GLY A 408 -4.86 -13.30 -8.05
C GLY A 408 -4.65 -12.00 -7.30
N GLU A 409 -5.51 -11.75 -6.33
CA GLU A 409 -5.51 -10.54 -5.51
C GLU A 409 -5.78 -10.87 -4.05
N LEU A 410 -5.07 -10.19 -3.14
CA LEU A 410 -5.31 -10.33 -1.71
C LEU A 410 -6.68 -9.70 -1.36
N GLY A 411 -7.49 -10.41 -0.58
CA GLY A 411 -8.90 -10.08 -0.35
C GLY A 411 -9.84 -10.47 -1.49
N GLY A 412 -9.33 -11.04 -2.59
CA GLY A 412 -10.08 -11.54 -3.75
C GLY A 412 -9.99 -13.07 -3.89
N ASN A 413 -9.84 -13.57 -5.13
CA ASN A 413 -9.51 -14.96 -5.40
C ASN A 413 -8.04 -15.11 -5.79
N ILE A 414 -7.35 -16.12 -5.24
CA ILE A 414 -5.97 -16.47 -5.57
C ILE A 414 -5.92 -17.90 -6.11
N SER A 415 -5.42 -18.08 -7.33
CA SER A 415 -5.14 -19.39 -7.91
C SER A 415 -3.87 -19.98 -7.30
N MET A 416 -4.05 -21.10 -6.61
CA MET A 416 -2.99 -21.84 -5.93
C MET A 416 -2.44 -23.00 -6.76
N ASP A 417 -2.93 -23.20 -8.00
CA ASP A 417 -2.56 -24.33 -8.86
C ASP A 417 -1.05 -24.47 -9.03
N LYS A 418 -0.34 -23.36 -9.20
CA LYS A 418 1.12 -23.33 -9.37
C LYS A 418 1.84 -23.41 -8.03
N VAL A 419 1.53 -22.47 -7.15
CA VAL A 419 2.20 -22.27 -5.85
C VAL A 419 2.05 -23.50 -4.94
N TYR A 420 0.81 -23.96 -4.75
CA TYR A 420 0.53 -25.09 -3.86
C TYR A 420 1.01 -26.41 -4.45
N SER A 421 0.94 -26.62 -5.76
CA SER A 421 1.55 -27.81 -6.40
C SER A 421 3.06 -27.87 -6.15
N ASN A 422 3.77 -26.76 -6.33
CA ASN A 422 5.21 -26.69 -6.08
C ASN A 422 5.55 -26.99 -4.61
N LEU A 423 4.78 -26.41 -3.68
CA LEU A 423 4.93 -26.63 -2.24
C LEU A 423 4.68 -28.09 -1.87
N LEU A 424 3.61 -28.68 -2.41
CA LEU A 424 3.21 -30.05 -2.12
C LEU A 424 4.24 -31.05 -2.64
N ASP A 425 4.75 -30.85 -3.85
CA ASP A 425 5.79 -31.69 -4.45
C ASP A 425 7.11 -31.64 -3.65
N LYS A 426 7.48 -30.47 -3.12
CA LYS A 426 8.62 -30.31 -2.22
C LYS A 426 8.42 -31.08 -0.91
N ASN A 427 7.25 -30.93 -0.30
CA ASN A 427 6.98 -31.51 1.01
C ASN A 427 6.72 -33.04 0.93
N ILE A 428 6.15 -33.55 -0.17
CA ILE A 428 6.02 -34.99 -0.45
C ILE A 428 7.39 -35.65 -0.51
N LYS A 429 8.32 -35.12 -1.31
CA LYS A 429 9.69 -35.64 -1.38
C LYS A 429 10.40 -35.62 -0.03
N THR A 430 10.15 -34.57 0.74
CA THR A 430 10.67 -34.48 2.11
C THR A 430 10.07 -35.60 2.97
N ALA A 431 8.76 -35.82 2.92
CA ALA A 431 8.06 -36.83 3.71
C ALA A 431 8.53 -38.27 3.41
N GLU A 432 8.75 -38.61 2.13
CA GLU A 432 9.28 -39.93 1.72
C GLU A 432 10.67 -40.21 2.30
N GLY A 433 11.47 -39.16 2.55
CA GLY A 433 12.80 -39.26 3.13
C GLY A 433 12.83 -39.25 4.67
N ILE A 434 11.70 -39.03 5.35
CA ILE A 434 11.68 -39.00 6.82
C ILE A 434 11.73 -40.42 7.36
N TRP A 435 12.74 -40.73 8.16
CA TRP A 435 12.83 -42.02 8.86
C TRP A 435 12.19 -42.00 10.26
N SER A 436 12.22 -40.84 10.94
CA SER A 436 11.77 -40.69 12.33
C SER A 436 10.29 -40.28 12.41
N PRO A 437 9.43 -41.08 13.09
CA PRO A 437 8.03 -40.69 13.35
C PRO A 437 7.88 -39.38 14.14
N TRP A 438 8.86 -39.07 15.00
CA TRP A 438 8.87 -37.83 15.77
C TRP A 438 9.14 -36.60 14.90
N THR A 439 10.03 -36.74 13.90
CA THR A 439 10.32 -35.68 12.94
C THR A 439 9.09 -35.38 12.10
N PHE A 440 8.44 -36.41 11.55
CA PHE A 440 7.19 -36.23 10.79
C PHE A 440 6.12 -35.55 11.64
N LYS A 441 5.90 -36.04 12.87
CA LYS A 441 4.93 -35.46 13.81
C LYS A 441 5.22 -33.99 14.12
N ASN A 442 6.49 -33.59 14.25
CA ASN A 442 6.87 -32.22 14.55
C ASN A 442 6.61 -31.25 13.38
N LEU A 443 6.65 -31.73 12.13
CA LEU A 443 6.36 -30.92 10.95
C LEU A 443 4.86 -30.67 10.80
N VAL A 444 4.03 -31.70 11.01
CA VAL A 444 2.58 -31.67 10.74
C VAL A 444 1.70 -31.21 11.90
N LYS A 445 2.23 -31.07 13.11
CA LYS A 445 1.46 -30.60 14.27
C LYS A 445 1.07 -29.12 14.12
N ASN A 446 0.09 -28.68 14.92
CA ASN A 446 -0.20 -27.25 15.08
C ASN A 446 1.08 -26.49 15.46
N HIS A 447 1.32 -25.34 14.81
CA HIS A 447 2.56 -24.56 14.92
C HIS A 447 3.85 -25.30 14.50
N GLY A 448 3.74 -26.42 13.79
CA GLY A 448 4.87 -27.04 13.09
C GLY A 448 5.18 -26.32 11.78
N ASP A 449 6.32 -26.63 11.18
CA ASP A 449 6.81 -25.95 9.97
C ASP A 449 5.87 -26.08 8.75
N TRP A 450 4.95 -27.05 8.76
CA TRP A 450 3.94 -27.24 7.70
C TRP A 450 2.55 -26.70 8.07
N ASP A 451 2.41 -26.00 9.19
CA ASP A 451 1.18 -25.29 9.58
C ASP A 451 1.10 -23.90 8.91
N TYR A 452 0.87 -23.87 7.60
CA TYR A 452 0.90 -22.63 6.82
C TYR A 452 -0.28 -21.69 7.10
N LYS A 453 -1.42 -22.18 7.62
CA LYS A 453 -2.64 -21.37 7.82
C LYS A 453 -2.45 -20.23 8.82
N ASN A 454 -1.48 -20.37 9.73
CA ASN A 454 -1.15 -19.39 10.75
C ASN A 454 0.14 -18.63 10.45
N ASN A 455 0.86 -19.00 9.38
CA ASN A 455 2.12 -18.38 9.01
C ASN A 455 1.88 -17.16 8.10
N LYS A 456 2.06 -15.95 8.64
CA LYS A 456 1.88 -14.70 7.89
C LYS A 456 2.98 -14.45 6.85
N ASP A 457 4.10 -15.17 6.92
CA ASP A 457 5.16 -15.14 5.91
C ASP A 457 4.85 -16.05 4.71
N HIS A 458 3.67 -16.69 4.68
CA HIS A 458 3.23 -17.55 3.59
C HIS A 458 1.84 -17.14 3.12
N ILE A 459 1.57 -17.18 1.81
CA ILE A 459 0.32 -16.67 1.21
C ILE A 459 -0.94 -17.30 1.80
N ILE A 460 -0.89 -18.59 2.13
CA ILE A 460 -2.00 -19.32 2.78
C ILE A 460 -2.35 -18.71 4.15
N GLY A 461 -1.35 -18.31 4.94
CA GLY A 461 -1.59 -17.69 6.25
C GLY A 461 -1.80 -16.19 6.16
N LEU A 462 -1.13 -15.50 5.23
CA LEU A 462 -1.39 -14.09 4.93
C LEU A 462 -2.85 -13.89 4.52
N GLY A 463 -3.34 -14.66 3.55
CA GLY A 463 -4.73 -14.67 3.08
C GLY A 463 -5.71 -15.37 4.03
N ASN A 464 -5.28 -15.83 5.21
CA ASN A 464 -6.22 -16.23 6.27
C ASN A 464 -6.76 -14.97 6.98
N ASP A 465 -7.55 -14.19 6.25
CA ASP A 465 -8.08 -12.88 6.64
C ASP A 465 -9.63 -12.85 6.69
N GLY A 466 -10.28 -13.97 6.37
CA GLY A 466 -11.74 -14.12 6.31
C GLY A 466 -12.39 -13.55 5.04
N LYS A 467 -11.62 -13.11 4.05
CA LYS A 467 -12.09 -12.53 2.78
C LYS A 467 -11.47 -13.21 1.56
N THR A 468 -10.17 -13.49 1.62
CA THR A 468 -9.43 -14.14 0.54
C THR A 468 -9.94 -15.56 0.35
N THR A 469 -10.26 -15.90 -0.89
CA THR A 469 -10.60 -17.28 -1.30
C THR A 469 -9.49 -17.82 -2.18
N PHE A 470 -9.24 -19.12 -2.11
CA PHE A 470 -8.25 -19.76 -2.97
C PHE A 470 -8.92 -20.73 -3.94
N SER A 471 -8.34 -20.90 -5.12
CA SER A 471 -8.74 -21.94 -6.08
C SER A 471 -7.59 -22.92 -6.31
N PHE A 472 -7.89 -24.22 -6.28
CA PHE A 472 -6.94 -25.29 -6.56
C PHE A 472 -7.63 -26.49 -7.23
N GLU A 473 -7.12 -26.95 -8.37
CA GLU A 473 -7.72 -27.97 -9.24
C GLU A 473 -9.23 -27.74 -9.49
N GLY A 474 -9.62 -26.49 -9.71
CA GLY A 474 -11.01 -26.09 -9.94
C GLY A 474 -11.92 -26.13 -8.71
N LYS A 475 -11.36 -26.32 -7.50
CA LYS A 475 -12.10 -26.28 -6.23
C LYS A 475 -11.77 -25.00 -5.46
N THR A 476 -12.78 -24.40 -4.84
CA THR A 476 -12.57 -23.33 -3.86
C THR A 476 -12.10 -23.92 -2.53
N MET A 477 -11.07 -23.31 -1.94
CA MET A 477 -10.45 -23.70 -0.68
C MET A 477 -10.28 -22.48 0.23
N GLU A 478 -10.42 -22.69 1.54
CA GLU A 478 -10.00 -21.75 2.59
C GLU A 478 -8.62 -22.14 3.14
N SER A 479 -7.95 -21.25 3.89
CA SER A 479 -6.60 -21.48 4.41
C SER A 479 -6.46 -22.76 5.22
N GLN A 480 -7.45 -23.10 6.04
CA GLN A 480 -7.48 -24.34 6.83
C GLN A 480 -7.62 -25.60 5.96
N ASP A 481 -8.27 -25.51 4.80
CA ASP A 481 -8.46 -26.63 3.90
C ASP A 481 -7.12 -27.09 3.30
N PHE A 482 -6.20 -26.15 3.04
CA PHE A 482 -4.85 -26.48 2.55
C PHE A 482 -4.04 -27.25 3.58
N GLY A 483 -4.17 -26.95 4.87
CA GLY A 483 -3.49 -27.70 5.92
C GLY A 483 -3.95 -29.16 5.97
N ASN A 484 -5.26 -29.38 5.92
CA ASN A 484 -5.86 -30.71 5.91
C ASN A 484 -5.53 -31.50 4.63
N HIS A 485 -5.62 -30.84 3.47
CA HIS A 485 -5.22 -31.42 2.19
C HIS A 485 -3.72 -31.77 2.17
N HIS A 486 -2.87 -30.87 2.67
CA HIS A 486 -1.43 -31.08 2.75
C HIS A 486 -1.11 -32.29 3.64
N TYR A 487 -1.71 -32.35 4.83
CA TYR A 487 -1.57 -33.45 5.79
C TYR A 487 -1.92 -34.82 5.18
N GLY A 488 -3.00 -34.89 4.41
CA GLY A 488 -3.40 -36.09 3.69
C GLY A 488 -2.35 -36.60 2.70
N ALA A 489 -1.81 -35.69 1.88
CA ALA A 489 -0.82 -36.01 0.85
C ALA A 489 0.55 -36.41 1.45
N VAL A 490 1.08 -35.61 2.39
CA VAL A 490 2.39 -35.91 3.00
C VAL A 490 2.32 -37.10 3.96
N GLY A 491 1.17 -37.34 4.60
CA GLY A 491 0.95 -38.53 5.41
C GLY A 491 0.98 -39.82 4.59
N LYS A 492 0.39 -39.80 3.40
CA LYS A 492 0.48 -40.90 2.44
C LYS A 492 1.91 -41.10 1.95
N ALA A 493 2.61 -40.02 1.58
CA ALA A 493 4.01 -40.05 1.17
C ALA A 493 4.94 -40.64 2.25
N TYR A 494 4.66 -40.34 3.52
CA TYR A 494 5.36 -40.93 4.67
C TYR A 494 5.01 -42.42 4.91
N GLY A 495 3.96 -42.95 4.28
CA GLY A 495 3.55 -44.35 4.36
C GLY A 495 2.39 -44.64 5.32
N LEU A 496 1.62 -43.62 5.74
CA LEU A 496 0.48 -43.81 6.64
C LEU A 496 -0.81 -44.14 5.86
N PRO A 497 -1.61 -45.12 6.33
CA PRO A 497 -2.95 -45.36 5.80
C PRO A 497 -3.88 -44.16 6.04
N SER A 498 -4.83 -43.92 5.13
CA SER A 498 -5.79 -42.82 5.22
C SER A 498 -6.60 -42.83 6.52
N GLU A 499 -7.02 -44.02 6.98
CA GLU A 499 -7.73 -44.18 8.25
C GLU A 499 -6.89 -43.74 9.46
N THR A 500 -5.57 -43.96 9.43
CA THR A 500 -4.67 -43.52 10.51
C THR A 500 -4.63 -41.99 10.57
N LEU A 501 -4.54 -41.31 9.42
CA LEU A 501 -4.51 -39.84 9.36
C LEU A 501 -5.81 -39.24 9.91
N LEU A 502 -6.96 -39.77 9.52
CA LEU A 502 -8.26 -39.30 9.98
C LEU A 502 -8.45 -39.48 11.50
N ILE A 503 -8.01 -40.62 12.04
CA ILE A 503 -8.06 -40.87 13.49
C ILE A 503 -7.15 -39.90 14.25
N GLN A 504 -5.95 -39.60 13.73
CA GLN A 504 -5.01 -38.70 14.40
C GLN A 504 -5.48 -37.24 14.34
N ALA A 505 -6.05 -36.80 13.22
CA ALA A 505 -6.65 -35.47 13.08
C ALA A 505 -7.77 -35.26 14.11
N GLY A 506 -8.72 -36.19 14.19
CA GLY A 506 -9.81 -36.10 15.17
C GLY A 506 -9.35 -36.18 16.63
N LYS A 507 -8.33 -36.99 16.95
CA LYS A 507 -7.69 -36.95 18.27
C LYS A 507 -7.09 -35.58 18.60
N ALA A 508 -6.46 -34.93 17.63
CA ALA A 508 -5.91 -33.59 17.82
C ALA A 508 -7.03 -32.55 18.05
N GLN A 509 -8.14 -32.65 17.31
CA GLN A 509 -9.29 -31.76 17.47
C GLN A 509 -10.01 -31.96 18.82
N ILE A 510 -10.14 -33.21 19.28
CA ILE A 510 -10.65 -33.53 20.63
C ILE A 510 -9.72 -32.91 21.69
N ALA A 511 -8.41 -33.10 21.57
CA ALA A 511 -7.44 -32.55 22.53
C ALA A 511 -7.44 -31.01 22.55
N ALA A 512 -7.72 -30.37 21.41
CA ALA A 512 -7.87 -28.92 21.31
C ALA A 512 -9.23 -28.40 21.83
N GLY A 513 -10.17 -29.28 22.18
CA GLY A 513 -11.50 -28.91 22.67
C GLY A 513 -12.44 -28.37 21.58
N THR A 514 -12.09 -28.51 20.30
CA THR A 514 -12.87 -27.98 19.16
C THR A 514 -13.74 -29.04 18.48
N SER A 515 -13.61 -30.31 18.88
CA SER A 515 -14.42 -31.42 18.37
C SER A 515 -15.85 -31.38 18.94
N LEU A 516 -16.85 -31.43 18.07
CA LEU A 516 -18.26 -31.51 18.49
C LEU A 516 -18.63 -32.93 18.99
N PRO A 517 -19.48 -33.06 20.02
CA PRO A 517 -19.89 -34.37 20.55
C PRO A 517 -20.45 -35.33 19.50
N GLN A 518 -21.17 -34.80 18.49
CA GLN A 518 -21.76 -35.58 17.40
C GLN A 518 -20.74 -36.25 16.47
N TRP A 519 -19.47 -35.82 16.50
CA TRP A 519 -18.37 -36.39 15.73
C TRP A 519 -17.63 -37.50 16.49
N GLN A 520 -17.76 -37.54 17.81
CA GLN A 520 -17.04 -38.45 18.71
C GLN A 520 -17.81 -39.77 18.89
N LYS A 521 -17.85 -40.59 17.83
CA LYS A 521 -18.56 -41.88 17.84
C LYS A 521 -17.63 -43.03 18.20
N TYR A 522 -18.11 -44.00 18.98
CA TYR A 522 -17.33 -45.14 19.43
C TYR A 522 -18.09 -46.46 19.29
N ARG A 523 -17.35 -47.55 19.06
CA ARG A 523 -17.83 -48.93 19.13
C ARG A 523 -17.00 -49.70 20.14
N THR A 524 -17.68 -50.30 21.11
CA THR A 524 -17.05 -51.19 22.08
C THR A 524 -17.24 -52.64 21.66
N THR A 525 -16.16 -53.40 21.54
CA THR A 525 -16.21 -54.85 21.30
C THR A 525 -15.61 -55.56 22.50
N THR A 526 -16.34 -56.53 23.04
CA THR A 526 -15.86 -57.38 24.13
C THR A 526 -15.61 -58.77 23.56
N THR A 527 -14.38 -59.26 23.69
CA THR A 527 -14.01 -60.62 23.27
C THR A 527 -13.66 -61.43 24.51
N SER A 528 -14.36 -62.54 24.73
CA SER A 528 -14.05 -63.48 25.80
C SER A 528 -12.84 -64.34 25.40
N THR A 529 -11.89 -64.49 26.33
CA THR A 529 -10.76 -65.40 26.17
C THR A 529 -11.17 -66.81 26.57
N PRO A 530 -10.54 -67.85 26.01
CA PRO A 530 -10.82 -69.25 26.36
C PRO A 530 -10.59 -69.59 27.84
N TYR A 531 -9.89 -68.73 28.60
CA TYR A 531 -9.53 -68.93 30.00
C TYR A 531 -10.35 -68.07 30.98
N GLY A 532 -11.49 -67.51 30.53
CA GLY A 532 -12.41 -66.78 31.41
C GLY A 532 -12.10 -65.29 31.61
N GLY A 533 -11.17 -64.72 30.86
CA GLY A 533 -10.94 -63.27 30.81
C GLY A 533 -11.81 -62.61 29.73
N SER A 534 -12.07 -61.31 29.84
CA SER A 534 -12.68 -60.51 28.77
C SER A 534 -11.75 -59.35 28.40
N ASN A 535 -11.52 -59.18 27.09
CA ASN A 535 -10.83 -58.02 26.56
C ASN A 535 -11.87 -57.08 25.95
N THR A 536 -11.97 -55.88 26.51
CA THR A 536 -12.82 -54.82 26.00
C THR A 536 -11.96 -53.85 25.20
N SER A 537 -12.27 -53.65 23.93
CA SER A 537 -11.60 -52.68 23.07
C SER A 537 -12.62 -51.67 22.53
N THR A 538 -12.31 -50.39 22.71
CA THR A 538 -13.13 -49.27 22.21
C THR A 538 -12.45 -48.69 20.97
N TYR A 539 -13.18 -48.67 19.86
CA TYR A 539 -12.71 -48.14 18.58
C TYR A 539 -13.50 -46.88 18.25
N MET A 540 -12.81 -45.85 17.75
CA MET A 540 -13.45 -44.64 17.26
C MET A 540 -14.04 -44.90 15.87
N LEU A 541 -15.25 -44.41 15.61
CA LEU A 541 -15.94 -44.55 14.33
C LEU A 541 -15.94 -43.22 13.58
N PRO A 542 -16.03 -43.22 12.22
CA PRO A 542 -16.20 -41.99 11.44
C PRO A 542 -17.33 -41.10 11.98
N PRO A 543 -17.11 -39.77 12.11
CA PRO A 543 -15.97 -39.02 11.61
C PRO A 543 -14.77 -38.93 12.59
N TYR A 544 -14.55 -39.93 13.43
CA TYR A 544 -13.37 -40.05 14.30
C TYR A 544 -13.11 -38.82 15.20
N GLY A 545 -14.17 -38.10 15.58
CA GLY A 545 -14.03 -36.86 16.35
C GLY A 545 -13.52 -35.67 15.55
N ASP A 546 -13.36 -35.79 14.22
CA ASP A 546 -12.89 -34.75 13.31
C ASP A 546 -14.06 -34.05 12.59
N ASP A 547 -13.85 -32.82 12.14
CA ASP A 547 -14.82 -32.10 11.31
C ASP A 547 -15.00 -32.84 9.97
N PRO A 548 -16.24 -33.13 9.52
CA PRO A 548 -16.49 -33.72 8.20
C PRO A 548 -15.84 -32.97 7.02
N ARG A 549 -15.66 -31.64 7.13
CA ARG A 549 -14.92 -30.82 6.16
C ARG A 549 -13.43 -31.17 6.17
N ASP A 550 -12.83 -31.29 7.35
CA ASP A 550 -11.42 -31.64 7.51
C ASP A 550 -11.15 -33.03 6.94
N GLN A 551 -12.01 -34.00 7.24
CA GLN A 551 -11.95 -35.34 6.66
C GLN A 551 -11.99 -35.34 5.14
N LYS A 552 -12.86 -34.53 4.54
CA LYS A 552 -13.00 -34.42 3.09
C LYS A 552 -11.68 -33.95 2.47
N TRP A 553 -11.03 -32.95 3.07
CA TRP A 553 -9.79 -32.41 2.55
C TRP A 553 -8.59 -33.34 2.79
N ILE A 554 -8.50 -34.00 3.94
CA ILE A 554 -7.50 -35.05 4.20
C ILE A 554 -7.58 -36.15 3.15
N LYS A 555 -8.80 -36.66 2.87
CA LYS A 555 -9.02 -37.67 1.82
C LYS A 555 -8.69 -37.14 0.43
N SER A 556 -9.04 -35.87 0.15
CA SER A 556 -8.69 -35.23 -1.13
C SER A 556 -7.17 -35.18 -1.33
N GLY A 557 -6.41 -34.82 -0.29
CA GLY A 557 -4.95 -34.79 -0.33
C GLY A 557 -4.33 -36.18 -0.50
N PHE A 558 -4.88 -37.17 0.19
CA PHE A 558 -4.47 -38.57 0.02
C PHE A 558 -4.67 -39.06 -1.43
N ASN A 559 -5.86 -38.79 -2.00
CA ASN A 559 -6.17 -39.15 -3.38
C ASN A 559 -5.34 -38.36 -4.40
N TYR A 560 -4.99 -37.11 -4.08
CA TYR A 560 -4.11 -36.30 -4.91
C TYR A 560 -2.73 -36.96 -5.06
N TYR A 561 -2.18 -37.51 -3.96
CA TYR A 561 -0.93 -38.29 -4.03
C TYR A 561 -1.08 -39.47 -4.99
N ASP A 562 -2.08 -40.33 -4.80
CA ASP A 562 -2.31 -41.54 -5.64
C ASP A 562 -2.55 -41.20 -7.12
N LYS A 563 -3.07 -40.00 -7.44
CA LYS A 563 -3.29 -39.54 -8.81
C LYS A 563 -2.00 -39.11 -9.50
N LYS A 564 -1.02 -38.59 -8.75
CA LYS A 564 0.14 -37.86 -9.29
C LYS A 564 1.47 -38.61 -9.13
N TYR A 565 1.59 -39.50 -8.14
CA TYR A 565 2.78 -40.25 -7.76
C TYR A 565 2.46 -41.74 -7.67
#